data_AF-A0A536FWG1-F1
#
_entry.id   AF-A0A536FWG1-F1
#
_cell.length_a   1.000
_cell.length_b   1.000
_cell.length_c   1.000
_cell.angle_alpha   90.00
_cell.angle_beta   90.00
_cell.angle_gamma   90.00
#
_symmetry.space_group_name_H-M   'P 1'
#
loop_
_entity.id
_entity.type
_entity.pdbx_description
1 polymer ?
#
loop_
_entity_poly.entity_id
_entity_poly.type
_entity_poly.pdbx_seq_one_letter_code
_entity_poly.pdbx_strand_id
1 'polypeptide(L)'
;MTSDNPPRPVAWWATPRVRLVLRLAMLVGLALGVETVVLHVLTDPLADVHAYYDAGARLNAGQPLYDQPAGVDEAAFYRYPPLLAILFRPLALLPFGIAAAIWMAAIGAMLVATLYRIDLRRPVTLFVVCALALPTGWALVIGQAQVAVTFLLAIATPWSV
;
A
#
# COMPACT_ATOMS: atom_id res chain seq x y z
N MET A 1 53.75 1.16 13.47
CA MET A 1 53.86 2.51 12.88
C MET A 1 52.75 2.61 11.84
N THR A 2 51.74 3.43 12.16
CA THR A 2 50.58 3.92 11.37
C THR A 2 49.95 3.01 10.31
N SER A 3 48.85 2.35 10.67
CA SER A 3 47.87 1.82 9.72
C SER A 3 47.06 2.99 9.13
N ASP A 4 47.52 3.56 8.02
CA ASP A 4 46.74 4.52 7.23
C ASP A 4 45.61 3.78 6.50
N ASN A 5 44.44 3.71 7.14
CA ASN A 5 43.24 3.30 6.43
C ASN A 5 42.88 4.40 5.41
N PRO A 6 42.61 4.04 4.14
CA PRO A 6 42.18 5.03 3.15
C PRO A 6 40.87 5.70 3.61
N PRO A 7 40.69 7.00 3.31
CA PRO A 7 39.47 7.71 3.68
C PRO A 7 38.25 7.02 3.07
N ARG A 8 37.26 6.70 3.90
CA ARG A 8 36.00 6.12 3.42
C ARG A 8 35.37 7.07 2.40
N PRO A 9 34.91 6.58 1.23
CA PRO A 9 34.29 7.43 0.23
C PRO A 9 33.09 8.14 0.87
N VAL A 10 33.08 9.48 0.77
CA VAL A 10 31.92 10.27 1.18
C VAL A 10 30.76 9.80 0.33
N ALA A 11 29.73 9.26 0.96
CA ALA A 11 28.57 8.76 0.23
C ALA A 11 27.99 9.92 -0.61
N TRP A 12 27.73 9.69 -1.90
CA TRP A 12 27.35 10.74 -2.86
C TRP A 12 26.11 11.55 -2.41
N TRP A 13 25.23 10.93 -1.63
CA TRP A 13 24.03 11.56 -1.04
C TRP A 13 24.33 12.53 0.11
N ALA A 14 25.56 12.59 0.62
CA ALA A 14 25.95 13.45 1.74
C ALA A 14 26.26 14.91 1.32
N THR A 15 26.36 15.19 0.02
CA THR A 15 26.63 16.56 -0.44
C THR A 15 25.43 17.49 -0.15
N PRO A 16 25.64 18.77 0.20
CA PRO A 16 24.55 19.69 0.51
C PRO A 16 23.52 19.83 -0.62
N ARG A 17 23.99 19.86 -1.87
CA ARG A 17 23.12 19.95 -3.07
C ARG A 17 22.24 18.72 -3.22
N VAL A 18 22.79 17.52 -3.09
CA VAL A 18 21.99 16.29 -3.19
C VAL A 18 20.98 16.20 -2.05
N ARG A 19 21.36 16.55 -0.82
CA ARG A 19 20.43 16.59 0.31
C ARG A 19 19.26 17.56 0.09
N LEU A 20 19.52 18.72 -0.51
CA LEU A 20 18.45 19.66 -0.87
C LEU A 20 17.50 19.06 -1.90
N VAL A 21 18.04 18.48 -2.98
CA VAL A 21 17.21 17.85 -4.03
C VAL A 21 16.35 16.72 -3.45
N LEU A 22 16.93 15.85 -2.62
CA LEU A 22 16.18 14.77 -1.98
C LEU A 22 15.06 15.32 -1.08
N ARG A 23 15.30 16.39 -0.31
CA ARG A 23 14.26 17.03 0.52
C ARG A 23 13.13 17.61 -0.30
N LEU A 24 13.45 18.32 -1.39
CA LEU A 24 12.44 18.87 -2.28
C LEU A 24 11.60 17.75 -2.93
N ALA A 25 12.25 16.69 -3.39
CA ALA A 25 11.57 15.53 -3.95
C ALA A 25 10.66 14.83 -2.93
N MET A 26 11.07 14.71 -1.66
CA MET A 26 10.21 14.21 -0.59
C MET A 26 8.96 15.06 -0.38
N LEU A 27 9.11 16.40 -0.36
CA LEU A 27 7.99 17.32 -0.20
C LEU A 27 7.01 17.23 -1.37
N VAL A 28 7.51 17.14 -2.60
CA VAL A 28 6.68 16.94 -3.79
C VAL A 28 5.96 15.60 -3.73
N GLY A 29 6.66 14.51 -3.43
CA GLY A 29 6.05 13.18 -3.30
C GLY A 29 4.95 13.14 -2.24
N LEU A 30 5.19 13.77 -1.08
CA LEU A 30 4.19 13.88 -0.02
C LEU A 30 2.97 14.71 -0.44
N ALA A 31 3.18 15.87 -1.08
CA ALA A 31 2.09 16.72 -1.55
C ALA A 31 1.22 16.00 -2.59
N LEU A 32 1.84 15.31 -3.54
CA LEU A 32 1.16 14.46 -4.50
C LEU A 32 0.41 13.30 -3.82
N GLY A 33 0.98 12.73 -2.76
CA GLY A 33 0.33 11.72 -1.93
C GLY A 33 -0.94 12.23 -1.27
N VAL A 34 -0.87 13.40 -0.62
CA VAL A 34 -2.03 14.03 0.02
C VAL A 34 -3.11 14.35 -1.01
N GLU A 35 -2.75 14.97 -2.14
CA GLU A 35 -3.72 15.30 -3.20
C GLU A 35 -4.38 14.04 -3.75
N THR A 36 -3.61 12.97 -3.96
CA THR A 36 -4.14 11.69 -4.43
C THR A 36 -5.12 11.07 -3.44
N VAL A 37 -4.84 11.17 -2.14
CA VAL A 37 -5.77 10.72 -1.10
C VAL A 37 -7.05 11.55 -1.15
N VAL A 38 -6.94 12.88 -1.23
CA VAL A 38 -8.11 13.77 -1.31
C VAL A 38 -8.96 13.44 -2.53
N LEU A 39 -8.34 13.32 -3.70
CA LEU A 39 -9.03 12.98 -4.95
C LEU A 39 -9.84 11.69 -4.80
N HIS A 40 -9.19 10.59 -4.39
CA HIS A 40 -9.84 9.27 -4.37
C HIS A 40 -10.82 9.10 -3.21
N VAL A 41 -10.67 9.86 -2.12
CA VAL A 41 -11.69 9.90 -1.06
C VAL A 41 -12.98 10.52 -1.60
N LEU A 42 -12.88 11.45 -2.54
CA LEU A 42 -14.01 12.16 -3.12
C LEU A 42 -14.60 11.46 -4.36
N THR A 43 -13.80 10.68 -5.11
CA THR A 43 -14.24 10.07 -6.36
C THR A 43 -14.64 8.60 -6.23
N ASP A 44 -13.86 7.80 -5.52
CA ASP A 44 -13.94 6.34 -5.53
C ASP A 44 -13.41 5.68 -4.23
N PRO A 45 -13.86 6.14 -3.04
CA PRO A 45 -13.39 5.57 -1.79
C PRO A 45 -13.81 4.09 -1.71
N LEU A 46 -12.92 3.25 -1.18
CA LEU A 46 -13.19 1.83 -0.92
C LEU A 46 -13.55 1.01 -2.19
N ALA A 47 -13.21 1.50 -3.38
CA ALA A 47 -13.59 0.86 -4.64
C ALA A 47 -13.20 -0.62 -4.72
N ASP A 48 -11.99 -0.98 -4.29
CA ASP A 48 -11.57 -2.39 -4.29
C ASP A 48 -12.21 -3.18 -3.14
N VAL A 49 -12.51 -2.55 -2.00
CA VAL A 49 -13.22 -3.21 -0.90
C VAL A 49 -14.62 -3.64 -1.33
N HIS A 50 -15.30 -2.82 -2.14
CA HIS A 50 -16.57 -3.21 -2.76
C HIS A 50 -16.41 -4.45 -3.64
N ALA A 51 -15.42 -4.47 -4.53
CA ALA A 51 -15.15 -5.62 -5.38
C ALA A 51 -14.86 -6.89 -4.55
N TYR A 52 -14.08 -6.78 -3.47
CA TYR A 52 -13.77 -7.91 -2.58
C TYR A 52 -15.00 -8.42 -1.82
N TYR A 53 -15.81 -7.50 -1.31
CA TYR A 53 -17.02 -7.80 -0.56
C TYR A 53 -18.05 -8.51 -1.45
N ASP A 54 -18.31 -7.97 -2.65
CA ASP A 54 -19.26 -8.53 -3.60
C ASP A 54 -18.80 -9.91 -4.11
N ALA A 55 -17.49 -10.08 -4.34
CA ALA A 55 -16.91 -11.38 -4.67
C ALA A 55 -17.10 -12.42 -3.55
N GLY A 56 -16.87 -12.03 -2.29
CA GLY A 56 -17.15 -12.88 -1.13
C GLY A 56 -18.64 -13.24 -1.02
N ALA A 57 -19.53 -12.28 -1.24
CA ALA A 57 -20.98 -12.47 -1.21
C ALA A 57 -21.46 -13.42 -2.32
N ARG A 58 -20.94 -13.27 -3.54
CA ARG A 58 -21.20 -14.18 -4.67
C ARG A 58 -20.82 -15.62 -4.36
N LEU A 59 -19.60 -15.83 -3.82
CA LEU A 59 -19.15 -17.16 -3.42
C LEU A 59 -20.03 -17.75 -2.30
N ASN A 60 -20.50 -16.93 -1.37
CA ASN A 60 -21.44 -17.38 -0.33
C ASN A 60 -22.81 -17.77 -0.90
N ALA A 61 -23.26 -17.10 -1.97
CA ALA A 61 -24.48 -17.43 -2.70
C ALA A 61 -24.33 -18.60 -3.68
N GLY A 62 -23.15 -19.21 -3.79
CA GLY A 62 -22.88 -20.28 -4.76
C GLY A 62 -22.83 -19.81 -6.22
N GLN A 63 -22.67 -18.51 -6.45
CA GLN A 63 -22.57 -17.92 -7.78
C GLN A 63 -21.15 -18.02 -8.34
N PRO A 64 -20.97 -18.08 -9.68
CA PRO A 64 -19.65 -18.02 -10.28
C PRO A 64 -18.95 -16.70 -9.96
N LEU A 65 -17.65 -16.76 -9.64
CA LEU A 65 -16.88 -15.61 -9.18
C LEU A 65 -16.71 -14.53 -10.27
N TYR A 66 -16.38 -14.95 -11.49
CA TYR A 66 -16.01 -14.06 -12.58
C TYR A 66 -17.16 -13.78 -13.57
N ASP A 67 -18.31 -14.44 -13.40
CA ASP A 67 -19.52 -14.16 -14.17
C ASP A 67 -20.26 -12.96 -13.54
N GLN A 68 -19.88 -11.77 -13.99
CA GLN A 68 -20.27 -10.50 -13.37
C GLN A 68 -20.93 -9.59 -14.42
N PRO A 69 -21.94 -8.78 -14.05
CA PRO A 69 -22.54 -7.79 -14.94
C PRO A 69 -21.57 -6.65 -15.33
N ALA A 70 -20.63 -6.32 -14.44
CA ALA A 70 -19.64 -5.26 -14.67
C ALA A 70 -18.65 -5.68 -15.77
N GLY A 71 -18.30 -4.75 -16.66
CA GLY A 71 -17.24 -4.95 -17.65
C GLY A 71 -15.85 -5.01 -17.00
N VAL A 72 -14.89 -5.64 -17.68
CA VAL A 72 -13.52 -5.85 -17.16
C VAL A 72 -12.76 -4.55 -16.83
N ASP A 73 -13.16 -3.45 -17.45
CA ASP A 73 -12.57 -2.12 -17.24
C ASP A 73 -13.26 -1.33 -16.11
N GLU A 74 -14.31 -1.88 -15.50
CA GLU A 74 -15.04 -1.23 -14.43
C GLU A 74 -14.44 -1.52 -13.06
N ALA A 75 -14.48 -0.53 -12.16
CA ALA A 75 -13.98 -0.68 -10.79
C ALA A 75 -14.66 -1.82 -10.02
N ALA A 76 -15.95 -2.05 -10.29
CA ALA A 76 -16.76 -3.09 -9.68
C ALA A 76 -16.37 -4.51 -10.12
N PHE A 77 -15.65 -4.67 -11.24
CA PHE A 77 -15.24 -5.98 -11.70
C PHE A 77 -14.16 -6.58 -10.81
N TYR A 78 -14.44 -7.74 -10.22
CA TYR A 78 -13.46 -8.46 -9.42
C TYR A 78 -12.34 -9.04 -10.29
N ARG A 79 -11.18 -8.37 -10.28
CA ARG A 79 -9.98 -8.70 -11.08
C ARG A 79 -8.86 -9.42 -10.31
N TYR A 80 -9.16 -9.93 -9.12
CA TYR A 80 -8.15 -10.40 -8.17
C TYR A 80 -8.08 -11.94 -8.11
N PRO A 81 -7.00 -12.52 -7.55
CA PRO A 81 -6.90 -13.97 -7.37
C PRO A 81 -8.06 -14.53 -6.54
N PRO A 82 -8.57 -15.75 -6.82
CA PRO A 82 -9.70 -16.34 -6.10
C PRO A 82 -9.51 -16.43 -4.58
N LEU A 83 -8.27 -16.57 -4.12
CA LEU A 83 -7.94 -16.67 -2.71
C LEU A 83 -8.44 -15.45 -1.91
N LEU A 84 -8.35 -14.24 -2.47
CA LEU A 84 -8.78 -13.03 -1.78
C LEU A 84 -10.31 -13.01 -1.58
N ALA A 85 -11.08 -13.41 -2.59
CA ALA A 85 -12.54 -13.56 -2.47
C ALA A 85 -12.91 -14.60 -1.42
N ILE A 86 -12.18 -15.72 -1.34
CA ILE A 86 -12.38 -16.76 -0.32
C ILE A 86 -12.13 -16.18 1.08
N LEU A 87 -11.08 -15.39 1.27
CA LEU A 87 -10.79 -14.71 2.54
C LEU A 87 -11.85 -13.67 2.90
N PHE A 88 -12.49 -13.05 1.92
CA PHE A 88 -13.57 -12.09 2.11
C PHE A 88 -14.94 -12.72 2.39
N ARG A 89 -15.14 -14.01 2.13
CA ARG A 89 -16.40 -14.72 2.44
C ARG A 89 -16.93 -14.47 3.86
N PRO A 90 -16.14 -14.61 4.95
CA PRO A 90 -16.63 -14.30 6.29
C PRO A 90 -16.98 -12.83 6.50
N LEU A 91 -16.21 -11.91 5.90
CA LEU A 91 -16.50 -10.47 5.97
C LEU A 91 -17.78 -10.11 5.22
N ALA A 92 -18.06 -10.79 4.11
CA ALA A 92 -19.27 -10.59 3.31
C ALA A 92 -20.57 -11.10 3.97
N LEU A 93 -20.47 -11.72 5.15
CA LEU A 93 -21.64 -12.03 5.99
C LEU A 93 -22.02 -10.87 6.93
N LEU A 94 -21.16 -9.86 7.06
CA LEU A 94 -21.38 -8.67 7.87
C LEU A 94 -21.92 -7.53 7.00
N PRO A 95 -22.59 -6.52 7.59
CA PRO A 95 -22.87 -5.28 6.87
C PRO A 95 -21.59 -4.68 6.27
N PHE A 96 -21.68 -4.19 5.02
CA PHE A 96 -20.53 -3.66 4.28
C PHE A 96 -19.66 -2.68 5.09
N GLY A 97 -20.27 -1.73 5.81
CA GLY A 97 -19.52 -0.76 6.61
C GLY A 97 -18.65 -1.39 7.70
N ILE A 98 -19.09 -2.51 8.29
CA ILE A 98 -18.30 -3.25 9.29
C ILE A 98 -17.18 -4.03 8.60
N ALA A 99 -17.49 -4.72 7.51
CA ALA A 99 -16.49 -5.44 6.71
C ALA A 99 -15.38 -4.50 6.21
N ALA A 100 -15.76 -3.34 5.69
CA ALA A 100 -14.84 -2.30 5.24
C ALA A 100 -14.00 -1.76 6.40
N ALA A 101 -14.59 -1.45 7.55
CA ALA A 101 -13.84 -0.98 8.71
C ALA A 101 -12.79 -2.00 9.18
N ILE A 102 -13.15 -3.30 9.23
CA ILE A 102 -12.22 -4.39 9.59
C ILE A 102 -11.07 -4.46 8.59
N TRP A 103 -11.38 -4.46 7.29
CA TRP A 103 -10.37 -4.54 6.24
C TRP A 103 -9.44 -3.34 6.24
N MET A 104 -10.00 -2.13 6.33
CA MET A 104 -9.24 -0.88 6.38
C MET A 104 -8.34 -0.81 7.62
N ALA A 105 -8.82 -1.26 8.78
CA ALA A 105 -8.01 -1.38 9.98
C ALA A 105 -6.86 -2.38 9.80
N ALA A 106 -7.12 -3.52 9.15
CA ALA A 106 -6.11 -4.54 8.89
C ALA A 106 -4.99 -4.01 7.96
N ILE A 107 -5.35 -3.41 6.81
CA ILE A 107 -4.34 -2.86 5.89
C ILE A 107 -3.60 -1.66 6.49
N GLY A 108 -4.29 -0.82 7.28
CA GLY A 108 -3.66 0.29 8.00
C GLY A 108 -2.63 -0.21 9.03
N ALA A 109 -3.00 -1.24 9.80
CA ALA A 109 -2.08 -1.88 10.73
C ALA A 109 -0.87 -2.52 10.02
N MET A 110 -1.08 -3.19 8.89
CA MET A 110 -0.01 -3.78 8.08
C MET A 110 0.94 -2.73 7.48
N LEU A 111 0.41 -1.59 7.03
CA LEU A 111 1.25 -0.47 6.58
C LEU A 111 2.09 0.06 7.73
N VAL A 112 1.47 0.35 8.87
CA VAL A 112 2.18 0.84 10.06
C VAL A 112 3.27 -0.14 10.49
N ALA A 113 2.96 -1.45 10.53
CA ALA A 113 3.95 -2.49 10.83
C ALA A 113 5.09 -2.53 9.79
N THR A 114 4.78 -2.34 8.50
CA THR A 114 5.79 -2.23 7.44
C THR A 114 6.72 -1.03 7.68
N LEU A 115 6.16 0.14 7.98
CA LEU A 115 6.94 1.35 8.26
C LEU A 115 7.83 1.20 9.51
N TYR A 116 7.34 0.52 10.56
CA TYR A 116 8.15 0.18 11.73
C TYR A 116 9.29 -0.78 11.38
N ARG A 117 9.06 -1.73 10.49
CA ARG A 117 10.03 -2.75 10.10
C ARG A 117 11.19 -2.21 9.25
N ILE A 118 10.95 -1.19 8.43
CA ILE A 118 11.92 -0.66 7.46
C ILE A 118 12.84 0.48 7.98
N ASP A 119 12.69 0.86 9.25
CA ASP A 119 13.45 1.93 9.95
C ASP A 119 13.47 3.29 9.21
N LEU A 120 12.46 4.10 9.49
CA LEU A 120 12.32 5.47 8.94
C LEU A 120 13.42 6.44 9.39
N ARG A 121 14.30 6.07 10.34
CA ARG A 121 15.42 6.93 10.76
C ARG A 121 16.50 7.02 9.69
N ARG A 122 16.54 6.06 8.76
CA ARG A 122 17.47 6.08 7.63
C ARG A 122 16.96 7.09 6.58
N PRO A 123 17.79 8.08 6.16
CA PRO A 123 17.36 9.13 5.24
C PRO A 123 16.93 8.59 3.87
N VAL A 124 17.52 7.47 3.43
CA VAL A 124 17.13 6.80 2.18
C VAL A 124 15.74 6.17 2.31
N THR A 125 15.45 5.47 3.42
CA THR A 125 14.13 4.90 3.68
C THR A 125 13.07 6.00 3.72
N LEU A 126 13.34 7.08 4.46
CA LEU A 126 12.42 8.22 4.54
C LEU A 126 12.16 8.82 3.15
N PHE A 127 13.20 8.99 2.35
CA PHE A 127 13.08 9.46 0.97
C PHE A 127 12.17 8.55 0.14
N VAL A 128 12.39 7.23 0.18
CA VAL A 128 11.58 6.25 -0.57
C VAL A 128 10.12 6.30 -0.13
N VAL A 129 9.85 6.35 1.18
CA VAL A 129 8.48 6.43 1.71
C VAL A 129 7.76 7.69 1.24
N CYS A 130 8.42 8.85 1.30
CA CYS A 130 7.83 10.10 0.80
C CYS A 130 7.66 10.09 -0.73
N ALA A 131 8.60 9.52 -1.48
CA ALA A 131 8.51 9.40 -2.93
C ALA A 131 7.37 8.47 -3.38
N LEU A 132 7.05 7.45 -2.57
CA LEU A 132 5.96 6.51 -2.80
C LEU A 132 4.64 6.93 -2.15
N ALA A 133 4.55 8.13 -1.56
CA ALA A 133 3.34 8.58 -0.87
C ALA A 133 2.11 8.63 -1.80
N LEU A 134 2.28 8.94 -3.10
CA LEU A 134 1.21 8.88 -4.10
C LEU A 134 0.62 7.47 -4.24
N PRO A 135 1.37 6.45 -4.71
CA PRO A 135 0.80 5.12 -4.88
C PRO A 135 0.36 4.48 -3.56
N THR A 136 1.04 4.78 -2.44
CA THR A 136 0.62 4.29 -1.12
C THR A 136 -0.68 4.94 -0.67
N GLY A 137 -0.85 6.25 -0.86
CA GLY A 137 -2.07 6.97 -0.53
C GLY A 137 -3.27 6.45 -1.30
N TRP A 138 -3.12 6.29 -2.62
CA TRP A 138 -4.15 5.70 -3.47
C TRP A 138 -4.54 4.29 -3.01
N ALA A 139 -3.54 3.42 -2.80
CA ALA A 139 -3.76 2.05 -2.36
C ALA A 139 -4.52 1.97 -1.03
N LEU A 140 -4.24 2.87 -0.08
CA LEU A 140 -5.00 2.92 1.17
C LEU A 140 -6.45 3.33 0.95
N VAL A 141 -6.71 4.38 0.17
CA VAL A 141 -8.05 4.95 0.00
C VAL A 141 -9.02 3.97 -0.67
N ILE A 142 -8.55 3.26 -1.69
CA ILE A 142 -9.39 2.26 -2.38
C ILE A 142 -9.45 0.92 -1.63
N GLY A 143 -8.61 0.74 -0.61
CA GLY A 143 -8.53 -0.47 0.20
C GLY A 143 -7.78 -1.63 -0.47
N GLN A 144 -6.73 -1.32 -1.21
CA GLN A 144 -5.99 -2.24 -2.08
C GLN A 144 -5.23 -3.34 -1.31
N ALA A 145 -5.34 -4.60 -1.76
CA ALA A 145 -4.69 -5.76 -1.11
C ALA A 145 -3.13 -5.77 -1.18
N GLN A 146 -2.52 -4.99 -2.06
CA GLN A 146 -1.05 -4.87 -2.20
C GLN A 146 -0.40 -4.31 -0.94
N VAL A 147 -1.13 -3.57 -0.10
CA VAL A 147 -0.61 -3.16 1.21
C VAL A 147 -0.30 -4.41 2.06
N ALA A 148 -1.20 -5.39 2.06
CA ALA A 148 -0.98 -6.67 2.75
C ALA A 148 0.14 -7.48 2.10
N VAL A 149 0.20 -7.54 0.76
CA VAL A 149 1.28 -8.24 0.04
C VAL A 149 2.64 -7.62 0.36
N THR A 150 2.74 -6.28 0.39
CA THR A 150 3.97 -5.56 0.72
C THR A 150 4.42 -5.86 2.14
N PHE A 151 3.49 -5.90 3.11
CA PHE A 151 3.79 -6.30 4.47
C PHE A 151 4.29 -7.75 4.55
N LEU A 152 3.62 -8.69 3.88
CA LEU A 152 4.04 -10.09 3.81
C LEU A 152 5.44 -10.23 3.22
N LEU A 153 5.79 -9.47 2.18
CA LEU A 153 7.13 -9.45 1.61
C LEU A 153 8.17 -8.87 2.59
N ALA A 154 7.82 -7.79 3.31
CA ALA A 154 8.69 -7.14 4.28
C ALA A 154 9.02 -8.06 5.48
N ILE A 155 8.13 -8.98 5.85
CA ILE A 155 8.39 -9.98 6.90
C ILE A 155 9.02 -11.28 6.35
N ALA A 156 8.69 -11.67 5.12
CA ALA A 156 9.17 -12.92 4.51
C ALA A 156 10.62 -12.83 4.02
N THR A 157 11.15 -11.62 3.82
CA THR A 157 12.51 -11.43 3.31
C THR A 157 13.43 -10.96 4.44
N PRO A 158 14.21 -11.84 5.09
CA PRO A 158 15.06 -11.45 6.20
C PRO A 158 16.18 -10.45 5.81
N TRP A 159 16.43 -10.28 4.51
CA TRP A 159 17.49 -9.44 3.95
C TRP A 159 16.99 -8.19 3.20
N SER A 160 15.68 -7.87 3.20
CA SER A 160 15.13 -6.77 2.39
C SER A 160 15.13 -5.38 3.06
N VAL A 161 15.87 -5.18 4.17
CA VAL A 161 16.08 -3.85 4.78
C VAL A 161 17.46 -3.73 5.42
#